data_AF-A0A9E6XTP7-F1
#
_entry.id   AF-A0A9E6XTP7-F1
#
_cell.length_a   1.000
_cell.length_b   1.000
_cell.length_c   1.000
_cell.angle_alpha   90.00
_cell.angle_beta   90.00
_cell.angle_gamma   90.00
#
_symmetry.space_group_name_H-M   'P 1'
#
loop_
_entity.id
_entity.type
_entity.pdbx_description
1 polymer ?
#
loop_
_entity_poly.entity_id
_entity_poly.type
_entity_poly.pdbx_seq_one_letter_code
_entity_poly.pdbx_strand_id
1 'polypeptide(L)'
;MTGVEVRGAGTYVMLPGSRHASGVIYEWANGARPWTAALQPVPEALRPKRTGSGTAAPVEAAIPLRSRNSALTSLAGTMRRRGFHEAAILAALLVMNRDRCQAPLDEAGVRKIAHSVARYQPAENIGAAVEELTAKLALDGVGKRVDRVKICGRGTNAVAHIHLDDGDRIVLDPLGRVGTPAKLAQEVALQAGAEPEFKPVDVTRVNALLYLLGEHVAGVEVEDPTTTGSATCAARPSKRST
;
A
#
# COMPACT_ATOMS: atom_id res chain seq x y z
N MET A 1 13.89 -12.12 29.84
CA MET A 1 12.98 -13.12 29.23
C MET A 1 13.77 -14.38 28.96
N THR A 2 13.76 -15.31 29.91
CA THR A 2 14.39 -16.62 29.78
C THR A 2 13.31 -17.62 29.36
N GLY A 3 13.51 -18.34 28.25
CA GLY A 3 12.68 -19.50 27.90
C GLY A 3 12.09 -19.57 26.48
N VAL A 4 12.34 -18.61 25.58
CA VAL A 4 11.87 -18.69 24.18
C VAL A 4 13.00 -18.35 23.22
N GLU A 5 13.22 -19.21 22.23
CA GLU A 5 14.22 -19.04 21.16
C GLU A 5 13.53 -19.03 19.79
N VAL A 6 13.89 -18.07 18.93
CA VAL A 6 13.38 -18.00 17.55
C VAL A 6 14.31 -18.75 16.62
N ARG A 7 13.76 -19.74 15.90
CA ARG A 7 14.49 -20.59 14.95
C ARG A 7 14.27 -20.10 13.51
N GLY A 8 15.35 -19.65 12.86
CA GLY A 8 15.36 -19.09 11.51
C GLY A 8 15.79 -20.09 10.43
N ALA A 9 16.06 -19.59 9.22
CA ALA A 9 16.51 -20.42 8.10
C ALA A 9 17.78 -21.22 8.45
N GLY A 10 17.80 -22.51 8.11
CA GLY A 10 18.92 -23.41 8.40
C GLY A 10 18.95 -23.98 9.82
N THR A 11 17.90 -23.73 10.62
CA THR A 11 17.76 -24.33 11.96
C THR A 11 16.65 -25.38 11.97
N TYR A 12 16.76 -26.35 12.88
CA TYR A 12 15.82 -27.47 13.00
C TYR A 12 15.35 -27.60 14.45
N VAL A 13 14.15 -28.13 14.61
CA VAL A 13 13.57 -28.52 15.91
C VAL A 13 13.16 -29.98 15.86
N MET A 14 13.31 -30.70 16.97
CA MET A 14 12.88 -32.09 17.07
C MET A 14 11.38 -32.15 17.35
N LEU A 15 10.66 -32.98 16.59
CA LEU A 15 9.21 -33.14 16.73
C LEU A 15 8.87 -34.41 17.52
N PRO A 16 7.68 -34.46 18.15
CA PRO A 16 7.18 -35.67 18.78
C PRO A 16 7.20 -36.89 17.87
N GLY A 17 7.56 -38.04 18.45
CA GLY A 17 7.87 -39.28 17.72
C GLY A 17 9.35 -39.46 17.37
N SER A 18 10.16 -38.40 17.49
CA SER A 18 11.61 -38.51 17.35
C SER A 18 12.25 -39.12 18.60
N ARG A 19 13.31 -39.92 18.43
CA ARG A 19 14.06 -40.52 19.54
C ARG A 19 15.26 -39.64 19.92
N HIS A 20 15.35 -39.25 21.19
CA HIS A 20 16.51 -38.57 21.77
C HIS A 20 17.67 -39.56 21.98
N ALA A 21 18.90 -39.05 22.06
CA ALA A 21 20.09 -39.88 22.31
C ALA A 21 20.02 -40.67 23.63
N SER A 22 19.24 -40.19 24.61
CA SER A 22 18.96 -40.93 25.86
C SER A 22 17.96 -42.08 25.71
N GLY A 23 17.40 -42.31 24.51
CA GLY A 23 16.38 -43.32 24.25
C GLY A 23 14.93 -42.87 24.48
N VAL A 24 14.74 -41.70 25.12
CA VAL A 24 13.40 -41.10 25.33
C VAL A 24 12.83 -40.63 24.00
N ILE A 25 11.53 -40.82 23.80
CA ILE A 25 10.83 -40.31 22.62
C ILE A 25 10.26 -38.94 22.96
N TYR A 26 10.50 -37.95 22.09
CA TYR A 26 9.88 -36.64 22.23
C TYR A 26 8.35 -36.77 22.13
N GLU A 27 7.64 -36.08 23.02
CA GLU A 27 6.18 -36.04 23.05
C GLU A 27 5.69 -34.58 23.15
N TRP A 28 4.44 -34.34 22.74
CA TRP A 28 3.81 -33.04 22.94
C TRP A 28 3.60 -32.83 24.44
N ALA A 29 4.18 -31.76 25.00
CA ALA A 29 3.93 -31.40 26.39
C ALA A 29 2.43 -31.22 26.64
N ASN A 30 1.92 -31.82 27.71
CA ASN A 30 0.51 -31.77 28.11
C ASN A 30 -0.49 -32.23 27.03
N GLY A 31 -0.07 -33.08 26.08
CA GLY A 31 -0.90 -33.52 24.96
C GLY A 31 -1.28 -32.41 23.97
N ALA A 32 -0.68 -31.22 24.11
CA ALA A 32 -1.02 -30.04 23.33
C ALA A 32 -0.40 -30.14 21.93
N ARG A 33 -1.23 -30.45 20.93
CA ARG A 33 -0.81 -30.43 19.53
C ARG A 33 -0.82 -28.99 19.00
N PRO A 34 0.10 -28.61 18.10
CA PRO A 34 0.16 -27.24 17.56
C PRO A 34 -1.14 -26.76 16.92
N TRP A 35 -1.95 -27.67 16.38
CA TRP A 35 -3.22 -27.38 15.73
C TRP A 35 -4.44 -27.41 16.66
N THR A 36 -4.27 -27.86 17.91
CA THR A 36 -5.35 -27.86 18.92
C THR A 36 -5.12 -26.82 20.02
N ALA A 37 -3.88 -26.37 20.20
CA ALA A 37 -3.55 -25.35 21.17
C ALA A 37 -4.01 -23.96 20.68
N ALA A 38 -4.58 -23.17 21.58
CA ALA A 38 -4.87 -21.77 21.30
C ALA A 38 -3.55 -21.02 21.01
N LEU A 39 -3.51 -20.32 19.87
CA LEU A 39 -2.37 -19.49 19.50
C LEU A 39 -2.14 -18.43 20.58
N GLN A 40 -0.94 -18.45 21.17
CA GLN A 40 -0.53 -17.40 22.09
C GLN A 40 -0.20 -16.13 21.30
N PRO A 41 -0.49 -14.95 21.86
CA PRO A 41 -0.13 -13.69 21.22
C PRO A 41 1.39 -13.64 21.02
N VAL A 42 1.81 -13.20 19.83
CA VAL A 42 3.23 -12.99 19.53
C VAL A 42 3.77 -11.94 20.51
N PRO A 43 4.85 -12.23 21.26
CA PRO A 43 5.47 -11.25 22.15
C PRO A 43 5.78 -9.95 21.42
N GLU A 44 5.51 -8.80 22.05
CA GLU A 44 5.65 -7.48 21.41
C GLU A 44 7.06 -7.28 20.81
N ALA A 45 8.09 -7.78 21.49
CA ALA A 45 9.48 -7.73 21.03
C ALA A 45 9.75 -8.48 19.71
N LEU A 46 8.89 -9.45 19.36
CA LEU A 46 8.98 -10.24 18.13
C LEU A 46 8.02 -9.78 17.04
N ARG A 47 7.23 -8.73 17.29
CA ARG A 47 6.35 -8.18 16.25
C ARG A 47 7.21 -7.59 15.14
N PRO A 48 6.99 -7.99 13.87
CA PRO A 48 7.73 -7.43 12.76
C PRO A 48 7.44 -5.93 12.70
N LYS A 49 8.46 -5.11 12.96
CA LYS A 49 8.41 -3.70 12.61
C LYS A 49 8.33 -3.64 11.10
N ARG A 50 7.15 -3.31 10.55
CA ARG A 50 7.03 -2.93 9.14
C ARG A 50 7.89 -1.69 8.99
N THR A 51 9.11 -1.85 8.49
CA THR A 51 9.88 -0.72 8.00
C THR A 51 9.09 -0.17 6.82
N GLY A 52 8.42 0.96 7.04
CA GLY A 52 7.82 1.71 5.94
C GLY A 52 8.86 1.92 4.85
N SER A 53 8.39 1.89 3.60
CA SER A 53 9.12 2.15 2.34
C SER A 53 10.56 2.65 2.56
N GLY A 54 11.48 1.72 2.82
CA GLY A 54 12.90 2.06 2.91
C GLY A 54 13.37 2.52 1.53
N THR A 55 14.17 3.58 1.49
CA THR A 55 14.94 3.97 0.30
C THR A 55 15.60 2.73 -0.29
N ALA A 56 15.40 2.51 -1.59
CA ALA A 56 15.94 1.34 -2.27
C ALA A 56 17.43 1.20 -1.97
N ALA A 57 17.85 0.02 -1.50
CA ALA A 57 19.27 -0.28 -1.31
C ALA A 57 20.02 -0.05 -2.63
N PRO A 58 21.29 0.40 -2.58
CA PRO A 58 22.11 0.54 -3.77
C PRO A 58 22.08 -0.74 -4.59
N VAL A 59 21.98 -0.57 -5.90
CA VAL A 59 21.94 -1.68 -6.85
C VAL A 59 23.32 -2.35 -6.84
N GLU A 60 23.47 -3.49 -6.15
CA GLU A 60 24.75 -4.22 -6.02
C GLU A 60 25.35 -4.56 -7.38
N ALA A 61 26.68 -4.43 -7.54
CA ALA A 61 27.34 -4.63 -8.83
C ALA A 61 27.13 -6.04 -9.41
N ALA A 62 27.05 -7.07 -8.55
CA ALA A 62 26.82 -8.46 -8.94
C ALA A 62 25.68 -9.07 -8.10
N ILE A 63 24.91 -9.96 -8.72
CA ILE A 63 23.78 -10.67 -8.13
C ILE A 63 24.23 -12.13 -7.85
N PRO A 64 24.37 -12.52 -6.58
CA PRO A 64 24.74 -13.89 -6.21
C PRO A 64 23.71 -14.94 -6.64
N LEU A 65 24.16 -16.18 -6.87
CA LEU A 65 23.29 -17.32 -7.25
C LEU A 65 22.09 -17.49 -6.30
N ARG A 66 22.31 -17.36 -4.99
CA ARG A 66 21.25 -17.53 -3.97
C ARG A 66 20.16 -16.45 -4.01
N SER A 67 20.44 -15.27 -4.56
CA SER A 67 19.51 -14.14 -4.63
C SER A 67 19.06 -13.79 -6.05
N ARG A 68 19.54 -14.49 -7.09
CA ARG A 68 19.23 -14.13 -8.49
C ARG A 68 17.74 -14.07 -8.81
N ASN A 69 16.96 -15.05 -8.34
CA ASN A 69 15.52 -15.09 -8.62
C ASN A 69 14.78 -13.96 -7.91
N SER A 70 15.11 -13.68 -6.65
CA SER A 70 14.47 -12.60 -5.89
C SER A 70 14.88 -11.22 -6.42
N ALA A 71 16.15 -11.04 -6.81
CA ALA A 71 16.64 -9.80 -7.40
C ALA A 71 15.98 -9.50 -8.76
N LEU A 72 15.93 -10.47 -9.68
CA LEU A 72 15.28 -10.30 -10.98
C LEU A 72 13.77 -10.07 -10.83
N THR A 73 13.11 -10.77 -9.90
CA THR A 73 11.68 -10.55 -9.60
C THR A 73 11.43 -9.16 -9.03
N SER A 74 12.31 -8.66 -8.16
CA SER A 74 12.20 -7.31 -7.58
C SER A 74 12.40 -6.21 -8.63
N LEU A 75 13.38 -6.38 -9.53
CA LEU A 75 13.59 -5.48 -10.67
C LEU A 75 12.37 -5.48 -11.60
N ALA A 76 11.85 -6.66 -11.94
CA ALA A 76 10.63 -6.81 -12.73
C ALA A 76 9.43 -6.12 -12.08
N GLY A 77 9.23 -6.32 -10.76
CA GLY A 77 8.14 -5.69 -10.02
C GLY A 77 8.25 -4.17 -9.99
N THR A 78 9.48 -3.62 -9.97
CA THR A 78 9.71 -2.18 -10.06
C THR A 78 9.35 -1.64 -11.44
N MET A 79 9.77 -2.31 -12.51
CA MET A 79 9.40 -1.96 -13.88
C MET A 79 7.88 -2.05 -14.09
N ARG A 80 7.26 -3.12 -13.59
CA ARG A 80 5.81 -3.31 -13.69
C ARG A 80 5.03 -2.24 -12.96
N ARG A 81 5.44 -1.88 -11.73
CA ARG A 81 4.85 -0.76 -11.00
C ARG A 81 4.92 0.56 -11.78
N ARG A 82 5.99 0.76 -12.58
CA ARG A 82 6.16 1.93 -13.46
C ARG A 82 5.43 1.82 -14.80
N GLY A 83 4.60 0.80 -15.03
CA GLY A 83 3.80 0.68 -16.26
C GLY A 83 4.46 -0.10 -17.40
N PHE A 84 5.64 -0.70 -17.20
CA PHE A 84 6.28 -1.45 -18.27
C PHE A 84 5.47 -2.71 -18.60
N HIS A 85 5.35 -3.00 -19.91
CA HIS A 85 4.69 -4.20 -20.41
C HIS A 85 5.65 -5.40 -20.40
N GLU A 86 5.11 -6.62 -20.49
CA GLU A 86 5.86 -7.88 -20.35
C GLU A 86 7.11 -7.94 -21.22
N ALA A 87 7.00 -7.62 -22.53
CA ALA A 87 8.14 -7.65 -23.44
C ALA A 87 9.27 -6.67 -23.06
N ALA A 88 8.94 -5.48 -22.55
CA ALA A 88 9.94 -4.51 -22.09
C ALA A 88 10.62 -5.00 -20.80
N ILE A 89 9.86 -5.60 -19.88
CA ILE A 89 10.39 -6.23 -18.67
C ILE A 89 11.35 -7.37 -19.06
N LEU A 90 10.94 -8.25 -19.99
CA LEU A 90 11.75 -9.38 -20.45
C LEU A 90 13.09 -8.91 -21.04
N ALA A 91 13.06 -7.95 -21.97
CA ALA A 91 14.27 -7.42 -22.60
C ALA A 91 15.26 -6.87 -21.56
N ALA A 92 14.76 -6.10 -20.59
CA ALA A 92 15.60 -5.57 -19.51
C ALA A 92 16.16 -6.69 -18.60
N LEU A 93 15.34 -7.68 -18.24
CA LEU A 93 15.80 -8.79 -17.40
C LEU A 93 16.85 -9.66 -18.09
N LEU A 94 16.79 -9.85 -19.41
CA LEU A 94 17.79 -10.63 -20.14
C LEU A 94 19.17 -9.98 -20.05
N VAL A 95 19.25 -8.66 -20.24
CA VAL A 95 20.49 -7.89 -20.09
C VAL A 95 21.00 -7.96 -18.65
N MET A 96 20.13 -7.71 -17.67
CA MET A 96 20.51 -7.76 -16.25
C MET A 96 20.97 -9.16 -15.81
N ASN A 97 20.32 -10.20 -16.31
CA ASN A 97 20.68 -11.59 -16.01
C ASN A 97 22.04 -11.95 -16.62
N ARG A 98 22.34 -11.50 -17.84
CA ARG A 98 23.64 -11.72 -18.48
C ARG A 98 24.76 -10.96 -17.78
N ASP A 99 24.52 -9.68 -17.47
CA ASP A 99 25.59 -8.77 -17.07
C ASP A 99 25.88 -8.80 -15.56
N ARG A 100 24.89 -9.20 -14.75
CA ARG A 100 24.98 -9.05 -13.29
C ARG A 100 24.81 -10.34 -12.51
N CYS A 101 24.15 -11.37 -13.03
CA CYS A 101 24.05 -12.64 -12.32
C CYS A 101 25.37 -13.41 -12.41
N GLN A 102 25.94 -13.79 -11.27
CA GLN A 102 27.15 -14.64 -11.22
C GLN A 102 26.93 -16.00 -11.88
N ALA A 103 25.69 -16.49 -11.85
CA ALA A 103 25.23 -17.65 -12.61
C ALA A 103 23.91 -17.25 -13.30
N PRO A 104 23.95 -16.88 -14.59
CA PRO A 104 22.76 -16.50 -15.34
C PRO A 104 21.72 -17.63 -15.41
N LEU A 105 20.44 -17.26 -15.43
CA LEU A 105 19.37 -18.17 -15.84
C LEU A 105 19.37 -18.35 -17.36
N ASP A 106 18.77 -19.45 -17.81
CA ASP A 106 18.40 -19.60 -19.22
C ASP A 106 17.27 -18.63 -19.59
N GLU A 107 17.09 -18.38 -20.87
CA GLU A 107 16.07 -17.45 -21.36
C GLU A 107 14.65 -17.85 -20.91
N ALA A 108 14.37 -19.16 -20.87
CA ALA A 108 13.08 -19.67 -20.42
C ALA A 108 12.81 -19.34 -18.94
N GLY A 109 13.84 -19.44 -18.07
CA GLY A 109 13.75 -19.02 -16.67
C GLY A 109 13.47 -17.52 -16.52
N VAL A 110 14.14 -16.68 -17.31
CA VAL A 110 13.91 -15.22 -17.29
C VAL A 110 12.51 -14.88 -17.80
N ARG A 111 12.05 -15.53 -18.87
CA ARG A 111 10.70 -15.37 -19.43
C ARG A 111 9.61 -15.70 -18.42
N LYS A 112 9.78 -16.78 -17.65
CA LYS A 112 8.84 -17.13 -16.57
C LYS A 112 8.72 -16.03 -15.51
N ILE A 113 9.82 -15.37 -15.15
CA ILE A 113 9.82 -14.24 -14.20
C ILE A 113 9.04 -13.06 -14.79
N ALA A 114 9.38 -12.64 -16.01
CA ALA A 114 8.71 -11.52 -16.68
C ALA A 114 7.20 -11.76 -16.81
N HIS A 115 6.81 -12.95 -17.26
CA HIS A 115 5.42 -13.36 -17.39
C HIS A 115 4.69 -13.35 -16.05
N SER A 116 5.29 -13.94 -15.01
CA SER A 116 4.67 -13.98 -13.68
C SER A 116 4.36 -12.58 -13.14
N VAL A 117 5.29 -11.65 -13.32
CA VAL A 117 5.18 -10.27 -12.83
C VAL A 117 4.22 -9.42 -13.68
N ALA A 118 4.14 -9.66 -14.99
CA ALA A 118 3.22 -8.94 -15.87
C ALA A 118 1.74 -9.15 -15.52
N ARG A 119 1.40 -10.22 -14.78
CA ARG A 119 0.04 -10.47 -14.29
C ARG A 119 -0.44 -9.46 -13.25
N TYR A 120 0.46 -8.80 -12.53
CA TYR A 120 0.08 -7.75 -11.58
C TYR A 120 -0.32 -6.48 -12.33
N GLN A 121 -1.26 -5.69 -11.81
CA GLN A 121 -1.54 -4.38 -12.40
C GLN A 121 -0.37 -3.41 -12.13
N PRO A 122 -0.02 -2.52 -13.08
CA PRO A 122 0.87 -1.40 -12.79
C PRO A 122 0.34 -0.55 -11.65
N ALA A 123 1.21 0.19 -10.96
CA ALA A 123 0.72 1.21 -10.04
C ALA A 123 0.03 2.31 -10.86
N GLU A 124 -1.18 2.71 -10.46
CA GLU A 124 -1.82 3.89 -11.07
C GLU A 124 -0.94 5.12 -10.81
N ASN A 125 -0.69 5.89 -11.86
CA ASN A 125 0.03 7.15 -11.75
C ASN A 125 -0.88 8.14 -11.02
N ILE A 126 -0.48 8.57 -9.83
CA ILE A 126 -1.25 9.51 -8.99
C ILE A 126 -1.61 10.78 -9.77
N GLY A 127 -0.68 11.34 -10.55
CA GLY A 127 -0.98 12.51 -11.38
C GLY A 127 -2.06 12.22 -12.42
N ALA A 128 -1.96 11.10 -13.14
CA ALA A 128 -2.98 10.71 -14.11
C ALA A 128 -4.34 10.39 -13.46
N ALA A 129 -4.34 9.85 -12.24
CA ALA A 129 -5.55 9.61 -11.48
C ALA A 129 -6.20 10.92 -11.00
N VAL A 130 -5.42 11.93 -10.63
CA VAL A 130 -5.90 13.28 -10.32
C VAL A 130 -6.53 13.93 -11.55
N GLU A 131 -5.87 13.83 -12.72
CA GLU A 131 -6.44 14.27 -14.01
C GLU A 131 -7.77 13.57 -14.29
N GLU A 132 -7.78 12.24 -14.17
CA GLU A 132 -8.97 11.44 -14.45
C GLU A 132 -10.11 11.80 -13.49
N LEU A 133 -9.84 11.99 -12.20
CA LEU A 133 -10.85 12.39 -11.23
C LEU A 133 -11.39 13.80 -11.53
N THR A 134 -10.50 14.74 -11.85
CA THR A 134 -10.88 16.12 -12.23
C THR A 134 -11.82 16.13 -13.43
N ALA A 135 -11.46 15.39 -14.48
CA ALA A 135 -12.26 15.25 -15.68
C ALA A 135 -13.59 14.53 -15.41
N LYS A 136 -13.58 13.46 -14.61
CA LYS A 136 -14.80 12.72 -14.26
C LYS A 136 -15.78 13.58 -13.48
N LEU A 137 -15.30 14.43 -12.57
CA LEU A 137 -16.14 15.36 -11.81
C LEU A 137 -16.55 16.61 -12.61
N ALA A 138 -16.15 16.72 -13.89
CA ALA A 138 -16.38 17.87 -14.76
C ALA A 138 -15.88 19.22 -14.22
N LEU A 139 -14.84 19.20 -13.39
CA LEU A 139 -14.28 20.40 -12.76
C LEU A 139 -13.52 21.29 -13.75
N ASP A 140 -12.99 20.69 -14.82
CA ASP A 140 -12.35 21.42 -15.92
C ASP A 140 -13.27 22.49 -16.53
N GLY A 141 -14.58 22.20 -16.57
CA GLY A 141 -15.60 23.12 -17.11
C GLY A 141 -15.78 24.40 -16.31
N VAL A 142 -15.35 24.40 -15.04
CA VAL A 142 -15.36 25.57 -14.15
C VAL A 142 -13.95 26.06 -13.81
N GLY A 143 -12.92 25.55 -14.51
CA GLY A 143 -11.53 25.96 -14.32
C GLY A 143 -10.93 25.53 -12.98
N LYS A 144 -11.43 24.44 -12.38
CA LYS A 144 -10.95 23.90 -11.11
C LYS A 144 -10.31 22.54 -11.30
N ARG A 145 -9.36 22.22 -10.42
CA ARG A 145 -8.65 20.94 -10.41
C ARG A 145 -8.60 20.34 -9.02
N VAL A 146 -8.63 19.01 -8.95
CA VAL A 146 -8.35 18.30 -7.70
C VAL A 146 -6.86 18.48 -7.33
N ASP A 147 -6.59 19.04 -6.15
CA ASP A 147 -5.25 19.07 -5.54
C ASP A 147 -5.02 17.81 -4.69
N ARG A 148 -6.00 17.50 -3.82
CA ARG A 148 -5.83 16.44 -2.81
C ARG A 148 -7.15 15.80 -2.42
N VAL A 149 -7.08 14.52 -2.05
CA VAL A 149 -8.22 13.79 -1.49
C VAL A 149 -7.85 13.29 -0.08
N LYS A 150 -8.71 13.57 0.89
CA LYS A 150 -8.63 13.03 2.25
C LYS A 150 -9.86 12.17 2.51
N ILE A 151 -9.66 10.94 2.96
CA ILE A 151 -10.76 10.05 3.36
C ILE A 151 -10.71 9.83 4.86
N CYS A 152 -11.80 10.22 5.52
CA CYS A 152 -12.02 10.05 6.96
C CYS A 152 -13.00 8.91 7.21
N GLY A 153 -12.72 8.05 8.20
CA GLY A 153 -13.60 6.93 8.53
C GLY A 153 -13.45 5.72 7.60
N ARG A 154 -14.47 4.84 7.57
CA ARG A 154 -14.44 3.59 6.78
C ARG A 154 -15.83 3.21 6.25
N GLY A 155 -15.82 2.45 5.16
CA GLY A 155 -17.03 1.86 4.59
C GLY A 155 -18.01 2.90 4.06
N THR A 156 -19.30 2.60 4.11
CA THR A 156 -20.37 3.47 3.59
C THR A 156 -20.51 4.79 4.35
N ASN A 157 -19.96 4.89 5.56
CA ASN A 157 -19.99 6.10 6.40
C ASN A 157 -18.68 6.91 6.30
N ALA A 158 -17.77 6.55 5.39
CA ALA A 158 -16.58 7.35 5.15
C ALA A 158 -16.97 8.73 4.62
N VAL A 159 -16.16 9.74 4.91
CA VAL A 159 -16.30 11.09 4.35
C VAL A 159 -15.13 11.35 3.42
N ALA A 160 -15.40 11.78 2.19
CA ALA A 160 -14.36 12.21 1.26
C ALA A 160 -14.31 13.74 1.21
N HIS A 161 -13.15 14.29 1.51
CA HIS A 161 -12.83 15.70 1.32
C HIS A 161 -11.94 15.83 0.07
N ILE A 162 -12.46 16.47 -0.97
CA ILE A 162 -11.75 16.74 -2.22
C ILE A 162 -11.36 18.21 -2.18
N HIS A 163 -10.07 18.48 -1.99
CA HIS A 163 -9.50 19.81 -2.00
C HIS A 163 -9.17 20.21 -3.43
N LEU A 164 -9.55 21.43 -3.80
CA LEU A 164 -9.34 22.00 -5.12
C LEU A 164 -8.13 22.94 -5.11
N ASP A 165 -7.60 23.23 -6.30
CA ASP A 165 -6.42 24.08 -6.51
C ASP A 165 -6.63 25.57 -6.17
N ASP A 166 -7.88 26.03 -6.22
CA ASP A 166 -8.31 27.37 -5.80
C ASP A 166 -8.50 27.50 -4.27
N GLY A 167 -8.34 26.41 -3.52
CA GLY A 167 -8.54 26.33 -2.08
C GLY A 167 -9.95 25.91 -1.64
N ASP A 168 -10.89 25.74 -2.58
CA ASP A 168 -12.22 25.24 -2.28
C ASP A 168 -12.20 23.74 -1.94
N ARG A 169 -13.34 23.26 -1.41
CA ARG A 169 -13.49 21.87 -0.97
C ARG A 169 -14.86 21.32 -1.35
N ILE A 170 -14.87 20.13 -1.96
CA ILE A 170 -16.07 19.30 -2.12
C ILE A 170 -16.07 18.23 -1.03
N VAL A 171 -17.16 18.11 -0.28
CA VAL A 171 -17.34 17.16 0.81
C VAL A 171 -18.43 16.17 0.45
N LEU A 172 -18.08 14.88 0.37
CA LEU A 172 -19.02 13.80 0.17
C LEU A 172 -19.28 13.09 1.51
N ASP A 173 -20.35 13.47 2.20
CA ASP A 173 -20.70 12.95 3.53
C ASP A 173 -22.16 12.43 3.62
N PRO A 174 -22.36 11.14 3.89
CA PRO A 174 -21.39 10.05 3.82
C PRO A 174 -21.18 9.59 2.38
N LEU A 175 -19.98 9.10 2.06
CA LEU A 175 -19.58 8.62 0.74
C LEU A 175 -20.51 7.50 0.22
N GLY A 176 -21.11 6.70 1.10
CA GLY A 176 -22.11 5.69 0.73
C GLY A 176 -23.46 6.27 0.28
N ARG A 177 -23.79 7.52 0.64
CA ARG A 177 -25.03 8.19 0.18
C ARG A 177 -24.91 8.80 -1.20
N VAL A 178 -23.71 9.13 -1.67
CA VAL A 178 -23.44 9.66 -3.02
C VAL A 178 -23.17 8.57 -4.06
N GLY A 179 -23.44 7.30 -3.73
CA GLY A 179 -23.20 6.16 -4.62
C GLY A 179 -24.08 6.09 -5.88
N THR A 180 -24.98 7.06 -6.11
CA THR A 180 -25.78 7.15 -7.34
C THR A 180 -25.34 8.34 -8.21
N PRO A 181 -25.41 8.22 -9.55
CA PRO A 181 -25.03 9.29 -10.47
C PRO A 181 -25.68 10.64 -10.16
N ALA A 182 -27.00 10.64 -9.92
CA ALA A 182 -27.75 11.86 -9.66
C ALA A 182 -27.33 12.57 -8.36
N LYS A 183 -27.03 11.81 -7.30
CA LYS A 183 -26.62 12.41 -6.02
C LYS A 183 -25.20 12.95 -6.09
N LEU A 184 -24.29 12.23 -6.74
CA LEU A 184 -22.95 12.72 -6.99
C LEU A 184 -22.98 14.00 -7.82
N ALA A 185 -23.81 14.05 -8.88
CA ALA A 185 -24.00 15.25 -9.69
C ALA A 185 -24.50 16.43 -8.87
N GLN A 186 -25.52 16.20 -8.04
CA GLN A 186 -26.07 17.24 -7.16
C GLN A 186 -25.00 17.78 -6.19
N GLU A 187 -24.19 16.92 -5.59
CA GLU A 187 -23.18 17.34 -4.62
C GLU A 187 -22.07 18.16 -5.28
N VAL A 188 -21.62 17.73 -6.46
CA VAL A 188 -20.63 18.46 -7.25
C VAL A 188 -21.20 19.81 -7.71
N ALA A 189 -22.46 19.87 -8.14
CA ALA A 189 -23.12 21.11 -8.52
C ALA A 189 -23.23 22.10 -7.37
N LEU A 190 -23.64 21.62 -6.20
CA LEU A 190 -23.82 22.46 -5.02
C LEU A 190 -22.50 23.05 -4.51
N GLN A 191 -21.41 22.28 -4.54
CA GLN A 191 -20.15 22.67 -3.90
C GLN A 191 -19.09 23.18 -4.87
N ALA A 192 -19.07 22.70 -6.11
CA ALA A 192 -18.10 23.10 -7.12
C ALA A 192 -18.67 24.05 -8.18
N GLY A 193 -20.00 24.21 -8.24
CA GLY A 193 -20.67 24.98 -9.28
C GLY A 193 -20.64 24.31 -10.66
N ALA A 194 -20.37 23.00 -10.72
CA ALA A 194 -20.35 22.23 -11.96
C ALA A 194 -21.54 21.26 -12.00
N GLU A 195 -22.28 21.20 -13.10
CA GLU A 195 -23.39 20.25 -13.28
C GLU A 195 -22.96 19.05 -14.15
N PRO A 196 -22.29 18.04 -13.59
CA PRO A 196 -21.86 16.87 -14.36
C PRO A 196 -23.02 15.91 -14.64
N GLU A 197 -23.03 15.34 -15.83
CA GLU A 197 -23.87 14.18 -16.16
C GLU A 197 -23.06 12.89 -15.97
N PHE A 198 -23.45 12.05 -15.00
CA PHE A 198 -22.73 10.82 -14.67
C PHE A 198 -23.43 9.56 -15.18
N LYS A 199 -22.66 8.59 -15.68
CA LYS A 199 -23.13 7.21 -15.90
C LYS A 199 -22.82 6.32 -14.69
N PRO A 200 -23.53 5.18 -14.49
CA PRO A 200 -23.27 4.27 -13.35
C PRO A 200 -21.82 3.78 -13.25
N VAL A 201 -21.20 3.48 -14.40
CA VAL A 201 -19.79 3.04 -14.47
C VAL A 201 -18.84 4.16 -14.03
N ASP A 202 -19.16 5.42 -14.36
CA ASP A 202 -18.34 6.57 -13.99
C ASP A 202 -18.34 6.82 -12.48
N VAL A 203 -19.49 6.66 -11.81
CA VAL A 203 -19.57 6.78 -10.34
C VAL A 203 -18.70 5.74 -9.63
N THR A 204 -18.67 4.51 -10.15
CA THR A 204 -17.81 3.46 -9.58
C THR A 204 -16.33 3.81 -9.75
N ARG A 205 -15.96 4.36 -10.93
CA ARG A 205 -14.60 4.80 -11.18
C ARG A 205 -14.21 6.02 -10.33
N VAL A 206 -15.09 7.00 -10.16
CA VAL A 206 -14.90 8.13 -9.24
C VAL A 206 -14.63 7.63 -7.83
N ASN A 207 -15.47 6.73 -7.31
CA ASN A 207 -15.24 6.14 -5.98
C ASN A 207 -13.89 5.44 -5.89
N ALA A 208 -13.49 4.66 -6.91
CA ALA A 208 -12.19 4.01 -6.94
C ALA A 208 -11.03 5.03 -6.91
N LEU A 209 -11.12 6.12 -7.69
CA LEU A 209 -10.14 7.20 -7.73
C LEU A 209 -10.05 7.94 -6.39
N LEU A 210 -11.18 8.19 -5.73
CA LEU A 210 -11.20 8.78 -4.39
C LEU A 210 -10.46 7.91 -3.38
N TYR A 211 -10.68 6.59 -3.39
CA TYR A 211 -9.96 5.67 -2.51
C TYR A 211 -8.48 5.50 -2.87
N LEU A 212 -8.13 5.60 -4.15
CA LEU A 212 -6.75 5.56 -4.61
C LEU A 212 -5.96 6.80 -4.17
N LEU A 213 -6.55 7.98 -4.35
CA LEU A 213 -5.93 9.28 -4.07
C LEU A 213 -6.03 9.67 -2.58
N GLY A 214 -6.96 9.05 -1.87
CA GLY A 214 -7.28 9.36 -0.48
C GLY A 214 -6.14 9.07 0.48
N GLU A 215 -5.62 10.12 1.13
CA GLU A 215 -4.87 9.94 2.36
C GLU A 215 -5.83 9.50 3.47
N HIS A 216 -5.65 8.26 3.94
CA HIS A 216 -6.51 7.69 4.97
C HIS A 216 -6.09 8.20 6.36
N VAL A 217 -6.88 9.10 6.94
CA VAL A 217 -6.68 9.56 8.31
C VAL A 217 -7.58 8.77 9.25
N ALA A 218 -6.96 8.06 10.20
CA ALA A 218 -7.67 7.35 11.25
C ALA A 218 -8.13 8.35 12.33
N GLY A 219 -9.20 9.07 12.07
CA GLY A 219 -9.80 10.01 13.01
C GLY A 219 -10.61 11.10 12.31
N VAL A 220 -11.80 11.39 12.83
CA VAL A 220 -12.58 12.55 12.45
C VAL A 220 -11.96 13.74 13.18
N GLU A 221 -11.04 14.46 12.55
CA GLU A 221 -10.79 15.84 12.96
C GLU A 221 -11.91 16.68 12.34
N VAL A 222 -12.91 16.98 13.17
CA VAL A 222 -13.91 18.00 12.89
C VAL A 222 -13.15 19.33 12.89
N GLU A 223 -12.86 19.88 11.72
CA GLU A 223 -12.52 21.29 11.62
C GLU A 223 -13.80 22.09 11.85
N ASP A 224 -13.90 22.70 13.02
CA ASP A 224 -14.95 23.65 13.38
C ASP A 224 -14.95 24.83 12.38
N PRO A 225 -16.06 25.13 11.69
CA PRO A 225 -16.12 26.22 10.71
C PRO A 225 -16.13 27.63 11.33
N THR A 226 -15.84 27.77 12.61
CA THR A 226 -15.83 29.06 13.31
C THR A 226 -14.59 29.23 14.17
N THR A 227 -13.45 29.52 13.54
CA THR A 227 -12.40 30.31 14.21
C THR A 227 -11.71 31.21 13.19
N THR A 228 -12.38 32.31 12.86
CA THR A 228 -11.69 33.55 12.51
C THR A 228 -11.05 34.08 13.78
N GLY A 229 -9.72 34.07 13.88
CA GLY A 229 -9.05 34.74 15.00
C GLY A 229 -7.63 34.26 15.27
N SER A 230 -6.66 35.00 14.72
CA SER A 230 -5.39 35.38 15.35
C SER A 230 -5.04 34.67 16.68
N ALA A 231 -3.94 33.92 16.72
CA ALA A 231 -2.95 34.02 17.79
C ALA A 231 -1.71 33.13 17.55
N THR A 232 -0.59 33.82 17.28
CA THR A 232 0.73 33.63 17.90
C THR A 232 1.39 32.25 17.97
N CYS A 233 2.49 32.17 17.22
CA CYS A 233 3.63 31.29 17.45
C CYS A 233 4.09 31.38 18.92
N ALA A 234 4.13 30.27 19.65
CA ALA A 234 4.75 30.19 20.97
C ALA A 234 5.67 28.97 21.06
N ALA A 235 6.91 29.27 21.45
CA ALA A 235 8.06 28.39 21.47
C ALA A 235 7.97 27.26 22.52
N ARG A 236 8.61 26.13 22.20
CA ARG A 236 8.92 25.02 23.10
C ARG A 236 9.72 25.48 24.33
N PRO A 237 9.35 25.10 25.56
CA PRO A 237 10.29 25.15 26.67
C PRO A 237 11.18 23.90 26.72
N SER A 238 12.48 24.14 26.87
CA SER A 238 13.54 23.15 27.06
C SER A 238 13.38 22.38 28.37
N LYS A 239 13.58 21.06 28.33
CA LYS A 239 13.74 20.24 29.53
C LYS A 239 15.05 20.58 30.23
N ARG A 240 14.98 21.03 31.49
CA ARG A 240 16.13 21.08 32.41
C ARG A 240 16.16 19.82 33.26
N SER A 241 17.38 19.38 33.49
CA SER A 241 17.87 18.40 34.45
C SER A 241 17.37 18.63 35.88
N THR A 242 17.04 17.55 36.56
CA THR A 242 17.75 17.04 37.77
C THR A 242 17.36 15.58 37.96
#